data_AF-A0AA95N425-F1
#
_entry.id   AF-A0AA95N425-F1
#
_cell.length_a   1.000
_cell.length_b   1.000
_cell.length_c   1.000
_cell.angle_alpha   90.00
_cell.angle_beta   90.00
_cell.angle_gamma   90.00
#
_symmetry.space_group_name_H-M   'P 1'
#
loop_
_entity.id
_entity.type
_entity.pdbx_description
1 polymer ?
#
loop_
_entity_poly.entity_id
_entity_poly.type
_entity_poly.pdbx_seq_one_letter_code
_entity_poly.pdbx_strand_id
1 'polypeptide(L)'
;MFIAGIVSEASLYICFSLLLGSFILNLIPQNARPEIKIPKGVLLAAALGIALFSFLPVLKIVLYLYEDLGLGYTIKSVLMNFEVGKTWISTVFISLILFIYLIPLKLEQKPLFSLTGLIFTLILIASLGWSSHAASLSKIAGFLTHTAHFLAITTWVGILMVVSWFSRNHDHWLKFLKWFSPVAILCLVITTITGISLMTFHMELSDYVSVTAISYGQTLLIKHIAILPLLVFAFINSFLIRKRLQKDPSYNPLPWARLESVIVLSVFSITGALGQASPPHELGSMIRAEGASKLFSFFHPGEINFPITFAPGFVSITLFIIAILFLALVFVTFIKKAPRALSIVLSLLFIISGYIGFMLSLS
;
A
#
# COMPACT_ATOMS: atom_id res chain seq x y z
N MET A 1 -7.97 12.34 14.77
CA MET A 1 -7.95 10.89 14.43
C MET A 1 -7.54 10.58 12.99
N PHE A 2 -7.93 11.36 11.98
CA PHE A 2 -7.65 11.04 10.56
C PHE A 2 -6.16 10.88 10.22
N ILE A 3 -5.30 11.85 10.55
CA ILE A 3 -3.85 11.77 10.25
C ILE A 3 -3.18 10.59 10.98
N ALA A 4 -3.51 10.40 12.26
CA ALA A 4 -3.04 9.23 13.02
C ALA A 4 -3.47 7.92 12.33
N GLY A 5 -4.68 7.90 11.77
CA GLY A 5 -5.21 6.87 10.86
C GLY A 5 -4.25 6.48 9.76
N ILE A 6 -3.93 7.46 8.94
CA ILE A 6 -3.03 7.33 7.78
C ILE A 6 -1.68 6.76 8.20
N VAL A 7 -1.08 7.36 9.23
CA VAL A 7 0.24 6.96 9.72
C VAL A 7 0.21 5.53 10.24
N SER A 8 -0.80 5.18 11.05
CA SER A 8 -0.94 3.84 11.62
C SER A 8 -1.08 2.78 10.53
N GLU A 9 -1.95 2.99 9.54
CA GLU A 9 -2.12 2.03 8.45
C GLU A 9 -0.87 1.94 7.58
N ALA A 10 -0.27 3.07 7.17
CA ALA A 10 0.97 3.05 6.40
C ALA A 10 2.10 2.33 7.15
N SER A 11 2.25 2.58 8.46
CA SER A 11 3.22 1.89 9.31
C SER A 11 2.92 0.39 9.42
N LEU A 12 1.65 -0.01 9.49
CA LEU A 12 1.26 -1.42 9.50
C LEU A 12 1.72 -2.13 8.21
N TYR A 13 1.46 -1.54 7.04
CA TYR A 13 1.94 -2.06 5.75
C TYR A 13 3.47 -2.19 5.73
N ILE A 14 4.20 -1.23 6.29
CA ILE A 14 5.67 -1.27 6.39
C ILE A 14 6.11 -2.43 7.30
N CYS A 15 5.52 -2.59 8.47
CA CYS A 15 5.86 -3.66 9.40
C CYS A 15 5.69 -5.05 8.76
N PHE A 16 4.55 -5.30 8.11
CA PHE A 16 4.31 -6.55 7.39
C PHE A 16 5.28 -6.75 6.23
N SER A 17 5.53 -5.71 5.43
CA SER A 17 6.48 -5.75 4.31
C SER A 17 7.89 -6.09 4.77
N LEU A 18 8.36 -5.49 5.87
CA LEU A 18 9.70 -5.76 6.42
C LEU A 18 9.83 -7.21 6.89
N LEU A 19 8.83 -7.75 7.61
CA LEU A 19 8.86 -9.15 8.06
C LEU A 19 8.80 -10.13 6.89
N LEU A 20 7.82 -9.99 5.99
CA LEU A 20 7.69 -10.86 4.82
C LEU A 20 8.94 -10.83 3.94
N GLY A 21 9.39 -9.65 3.57
CA GLY A 21 10.59 -9.48 2.74
C GLY A 21 11.80 -10.16 3.37
N SER A 22 12.01 -9.96 4.67
CA SER A 22 13.14 -10.53 5.40
C SER A 22 13.09 -12.05 5.46
N PHE A 23 11.95 -12.62 5.82
CA PHE A 23 11.81 -14.08 5.92
C PHE A 23 11.89 -14.75 4.54
N ILE A 24 11.22 -14.20 3.52
CA ILE A 24 11.30 -14.74 2.16
C ILE A 24 12.73 -14.70 1.65
N LEU A 25 13.41 -13.55 1.77
CA LEU A 25 14.78 -13.42 1.30
C LEU A 25 15.71 -14.39 2.02
N ASN A 26 15.54 -14.62 3.33
CA ASN A 26 16.35 -15.58 4.07
C ASN A 26 16.18 -17.03 3.64
N LEU A 27 15.05 -17.38 3.01
CA LEU A 27 14.83 -18.69 2.39
C LEU A 27 15.47 -18.79 1.00
N ILE A 28 15.83 -17.68 0.37
CA ILE A 28 16.49 -17.65 -0.94
C ILE A 28 18.01 -17.92 -0.79
N PRO A 29 18.59 -18.83 -1.60
CA PRO A 29 20.02 -19.11 -1.61
C PRO A 29 20.86 -17.84 -1.76
N GLN A 30 21.98 -17.76 -1.03
CA GLN A 30 22.88 -16.59 -1.03
C GLN A 30 23.46 -16.26 -2.42
N ASN A 31 23.59 -17.27 -3.29
CA ASN A 31 24.09 -17.09 -4.67
C ASN A 31 23.01 -16.55 -5.63
N ALA A 32 21.77 -16.34 -5.19
CA ALA A 32 20.63 -15.88 -5.98
C ALA A 32 20.10 -14.51 -5.53
N ARG A 33 20.78 -13.85 -4.60
CA ARG A 33 20.46 -12.51 -4.08
C ARG A 33 21.73 -11.75 -3.70
N PRO A 34 21.69 -10.41 -3.62
CA PRO A 34 22.77 -9.65 -2.99
C PRO A 34 22.94 -10.03 -1.52
N GLU A 35 24.08 -9.69 -0.93
CA GLU A 35 24.27 -9.82 0.51
C GLU A 35 23.37 -8.83 1.24
N ILE A 36 22.58 -9.33 2.20
CA ILE A 36 21.58 -8.54 2.94
C ILE A 36 21.85 -8.72 4.43
N LYS A 37 21.93 -7.59 5.15
CA LYS A 37 22.10 -7.59 6.61
C LYS A 37 21.04 -6.70 7.24
N ILE A 38 19.95 -7.33 7.67
CA ILE A 38 18.85 -6.66 8.37
C ILE A 38 19.20 -6.59 9.85
N PRO A 39 19.23 -5.40 10.47
CA PRO A 39 19.41 -5.30 11.92
C PRO A 39 18.24 -5.97 12.63
N LYS A 40 18.51 -6.85 13.60
CA LYS A 40 17.46 -7.51 14.38
C LYS A 40 16.45 -6.54 15.01
N GLY A 41 16.91 -5.37 15.43
CA GLY A 41 16.03 -4.32 15.96
C GLY A 41 14.89 -3.94 15.00
N VAL A 42 15.13 -4.00 13.69
CA VAL A 42 14.10 -3.74 12.67
C VAL A 42 13.01 -4.82 12.68
N LEU A 43 13.38 -6.10 12.78
CA LEU A 43 12.42 -7.21 12.82
C LEU A 43 11.61 -7.20 14.12
N LEU A 44 12.27 -6.95 15.25
CA LEU A 44 11.63 -6.80 16.55
C LEU A 44 10.66 -5.60 16.58
N ALA A 45 11.09 -4.45 16.05
CA ALA A 45 10.25 -3.27 15.93
C ALA A 45 9.08 -3.49 14.98
N ALA A 46 9.26 -4.23 13.88
CA ALA A 46 8.18 -4.56 12.97
C ALA A 46 7.14 -5.48 13.64
N ALA A 47 7.56 -6.50 14.38
CA ALA A 47 6.65 -7.34 15.15
C ALA A 47 5.85 -6.52 16.19
N LEU A 48 6.51 -5.76 17.06
CA LEU A 48 5.79 -4.90 18.02
C LEU A 48 4.92 -3.84 17.32
N GLY A 49 5.41 -3.30 16.20
CA GLY A 49 4.70 -2.33 15.39
C GLY A 49 3.37 -2.86 14.88
N ILE A 50 3.27 -4.14 14.49
CA ILE A 50 1.98 -4.74 14.10
C ILE A 50 0.97 -4.67 15.24
N ALA A 51 1.37 -5.00 16.47
CA ALA A 51 0.49 -4.94 17.64
C ALA A 51 0.04 -3.50 17.95
N LEU A 52 0.97 -2.55 17.87
CA LEU A 52 0.72 -1.14 18.15
C LEU A 52 -0.16 -0.48 17.08
N PHE A 53 0.22 -0.60 15.81
CA PHE A 53 -0.43 0.12 14.71
C PHE A 53 -1.77 -0.50 14.27
N SER A 54 -2.04 -1.75 14.66
CA SER A 54 -3.38 -2.36 14.48
C SER A 54 -4.39 -1.92 15.55
N PHE A 55 -3.99 -1.19 16.58
CA PHE A 55 -4.88 -0.74 17.65
C PHE A 55 -5.83 0.39 17.24
N LEU A 56 -5.45 1.18 16.24
CA LEU A 56 -6.17 2.42 15.95
C LEU A 56 -7.66 2.24 15.56
N PRO A 57 -8.06 1.22 14.77
CA PRO A 57 -9.47 0.92 14.54
C PRO A 57 -10.24 0.62 15.84
N VAL A 58 -9.64 -0.10 16.79
CA VAL A 58 -10.23 -0.36 18.11
C VAL A 58 -10.44 0.95 18.86
N LEU A 59 -9.41 1.81 18.89
CA LEU A 59 -9.48 3.10 19.56
C LEU A 59 -10.58 3.99 18.98
N LYS A 60 -10.76 4.00 17.66
CA LYS A 60 -11.85 4.76 17.02
C LYS A 60 -13.23 4.32 17.50
N ILE A 61 -13.48 3.01 17.57
CA ILE A 61 -14.77 2.49 18.04
C ILE A 61 -15.00 2.85 19.51
N VAL A 62 -13.96 2.74 20.35
CA VAL A 62 -14.04 3.16 21.76
C VAL A 62 -14.37 4.65 21.86
N LEU A 63 -13.65 5.51 21.13
CA LEU A 63 -13.89 6.96 21.14
C LEU A 63 -15.25 7.35 20.55
N TYR A 64 -15.84 6.51 19.69
CA TYR A 64 -17.17 6.75 19.15
C TYR A 64 -18.28 6.39 20.14
N LEU A 65 -18.12 5.33 20.95
CA LEU A 65 -19.17 4.79 21.81
C LEU A 65 -19.07 5.18 23.28
N TYR A 66 -17.92 5.70 23.74
CA TYR A 66 -17.68 5.91 25.18
C TYR A 66 -18.58 6.97 25.82
N GLU A 67 -19.04 7.97 25.04
CA GLU A 67 -19.90 9.04 25.54
C GLU A 67 -21.29 8.49 25.93
N ASP A 68 -21.78 7.49 25.21
CA ASP A 68 -23.10 6.90 25.43
C ASP A 68 -23.10 5.79 26.49
N LEU A 69 -22.02 5.00 26.57
CA LEU A 69 -22.00 3.73 27.34
C LEU A 69 -21.06 3.76 28.54
N GLY A 70 -20.26 4.82 28.69
CA GLY A 70 -19.19 4.90 29.69
C GLY A 70 -17.93 4.12 29.31
N LEU A 71 -16.77 4.63 29.71
CA LEU A 71 -15.46 4.16 29.22
C LEU A 71 -15.16 2.69 29.57
N GLY A 72 -15.40 2.26 30.81
CA GLY A 72 -15.08 0.90 31.25
C GLY A 72 -15.92 -0.18 30.53
N TYR A 73 -17.22 0.07 30.38
CA TYR A 73 -18.12 -0.83 29.65
C TYR A 73 -17.77 -0.85 28.16
N THR A 74 -17.51 0.31 27.56
CA THR A 74 -17.17 0.44 26.15
C THR A 74 -15.90 -0.33 25.80
N ILE A 75 -14.82 -0.16 26.56
CA ILE A 75 -13.56 -0.89 26.33
C ILE A 75 -13.81 -2.41 26.40
N LYS A 76 -14.50 -2.88 27.44
CA LYS A 76 -14.81 -4.31 27.58
C LYS A 76 -15.65 -4.82 26.40
N SER A 77 -16.67 -4.07 26.00
CA SER A 77 -17.56 -4.45 24.90
C SER A 77 -16.84 -4.47 23.57
N VAL A 78 -16.07 -3.42 23.23
CA VAL A 78 -15.30 -3.37 21.98
C VAL A 78 -14.29 -4.50 21.91
N LEU A 79 -13.56 -4.78 23.00
CA LEU A 79 -12.54 -5.82 23.01
C LEU A 79 -13.10 -7.24 22.92
N MET A 80 -14.24 -7.52 23.57
CA MET A 80 -14.76 -8.88 23.72
C MET A 80 -15.91 -9.21 22.75
N ASN A 81 -16.69 -8.23 22.31
CA ASN A 81 -17.88 -8.46 21.49
C ASN A 81 -17.67 -8.09 20.02
N PHE A 82 -16.89 -7.05 19.71
CA PHE A 82 -16.67 -6.60 18.34
C PHE A 82 -15.58 -7.44 17.66
N GLU A 83 -15.78 -7.82 16.40
CA GLU A 83 -14.80 -8.58 15.61
C GLU A 83 -13.44 -7.86 15.53
N VAL A 84 -13.45 -6.53 15.40
CA VAL A 84 -12.23 -5.71 15.36
C VAL A 84 -11.43 -5.86 16.66
N GLY A 85 -12.08 -5.86 17.83
CA GLY A 85 -11.41 -6.01 19.12
C GLY A 85 -10.88 -7.42 19.35
N LYS A 86 -11.69 -8.46 19.07
CA LYS A 86 -11.26 -9.87 19.16
C LYS A 86 -10.06 -10.16 18.25
N THR A 87 -10.06 -9.59 17.05
CA THR A 87 -8.97 -9.74 16.09
C THR A 87 -7.73 -8.96 16.52
N TRP A 88 -7.89 -7.78 17.12
CA TRP A 88 -6.75 -7.05 17.67
C TRP A 88 -6.08 -7.81 18.83
N ILE A 89 -6.86 -8.41 19.74
CA ILE A 89 -6.31 -9.24 20.84
C ILE A 89 -5.48 -10.41 20.28
N SER A 90 -6.02 -11.13 19.28
CA SER A 90 -5.28 -12.24 18.66
C SER A 90 -4.03 -11.75 17.91
N THR A 91 -4.12 -10.60 17.23
CA THR A 91 -2.98 -9.95 16.57
C THR A 91 -1.88 -9.60 17.57
N VAL A 92 -2.22 -9.00 18.72
CA VAL A 92 -1.27 -8.68 19.80
C VAL A 92 -0.61 -9.97 20.31
N PHE A 93 -1.40 -10.99 20.62
CA PHE A 93 -0.88 -12.26 21.14
C PHE A 93 0.09 -12.93 20.17
N ILE A 94 -0.30 -13.08 18.91
CA ILE A 94 0.52 -13.71 17.87
C ILE A 94 1.78 -12.87 17.60
N SER A 95 1.66 -11.54 17.58
CA SER A 95 2.81 -10.68 17.34
C SER A 95 3.80 -10.66 18.50
N LEU A 96 3.33 -10.79 19.75
CA LEU A 96 4.19 -10.97 20.92
C LEU A 96 4.91 -12.32 20.90
N ILE A 97 4.23 -13.40 20.48
CA ILE A 97 4.89 -14.70 20.27
C ILE A 97 5.98 -14.57 19.21
N LEU A 98 5.68 -13.93 18.06
CA LEU A 98 6.66 -13.68 17.01
C LEU A 98 7.83 -12.83 17.53
N PHE A 99 7.55 -11.79 18.31
CA PHE A 99 8.59 -10.96 18.92
C PHE A 99 9.53 -11.78 19.83
N ILE A 100 8.97 -12.58 20.74
CA ILE A 100 9.74 -13.45 21.65
C ILE A 100 10.54 -14.47 20.83
N TYR A 101 9.93 -15.06 19.81
CA TYR A 101 10.57 -16.00 18.90
C TYR A 101 11.80 -15.39 18.20
N LEU A 102 11.78 -14.09 17.92
CA LEU A 102 12.89 -13.37 17.30
C LEU A 102 14.04 -13.01 18.28
N ILE A 103 13.88 -13.19 19.60
CA ILE A 103 14.88 -12.80 20.62
C ILE A 103 16.16 -13.67 20.60
N PRO A 104 16.13 -15.02 20.50
CA PRO A 104 17.34 -15.83 20.62
C PRO A 104 18.32 -15.56 19.45
N LEU A 105 19.39 -14.81 19.71
CA LEU A 105 20.30 -14.24 18.72
C LEU A 105 21.42 -15.23 18.32
N LYS A 106 21.13 -16.21 17.44
CA LYS A 106 22.06 -16.82 16.46
C LYS A 106 21.31 -17.50 15.28
N LEU A 107 20.05 -17.09 15.02
CA LEU A 107 19.11 -17.83 14.16
C LEU A 107 19.07 -17.38 12.69
N GLU A 108 19.85 -16.37 12.32
CA GLU A 108 19.85 -15.72 10.99
C GLU A 108 20.38 -16.60 9.84
N GLN A 109 20.76 -17.85 10.11
CA GLN A 109 21.31 -18.77 9.09
C GLN A 109 20.47 -20.04 8.87
N LYS A 110 19.41 -20.29 9.65
CA LYS A 110 18.63 -21.54 9.52
C LYS A 110 17.33 -21.30 8.73
N PRO A 111 17.08 -22.05 7.64
CA PRO A 111 15.87 -21.86 6.82
C PRO A 111 14.59 -22.13 7.62
N LEU A 112 14.61 -23.09 8.55
CA LEU A 112 13.48 -23.39 9.41
C LEU A 112 13.02 -22.17 10.23
N PHE A 113 13.97 -21.35 10.69
CA PHE A 113 13.62 -20.15 11.46
C PHE A 113 12.85 -19.13 10.62
N SER A 114 13.33 -18.90 9.40
CA SER A 114 12.66 -17.99 8.47
C SER A 114 11.30 -18.52 8.03
N LEU A 115 11.16 -19.84 7.88
CA LEU A 115 9.88 -20.48 7.59
C LEU A 115 8.87 -20.31 8.73
N THR A 116 9.28 -20.54 9.98
CA THR A 116 8.39 -20.33 11.14
C THR A 116 7.97 -18.88 11.29
N GLY A 117 8.91 -17.92 11.15
CA GLY A 117 8.59 -16.49 11.17
C GLY A 117 7.64 -16.08 10.03
N LEU A 118 7.82 -16.66 8.84
CA LEU A 118 6.92 -16.48 7.71
C LEU A 118 5.51 -16.99 8.04
N ILE A 119 5.37 -18.18 8.62
CA ILE A 119 4.07 -18.75 9.02
C ILE A 119 3.35 -17.82 10.00
N PHE A 120 4.02 -17.33 11.05
CA PHE A 120 3.42 -16.36 11.98
C PHE A 120 2.97 -15.09 11.28
N THR A 121 3.77 -14.58 10.35
CA THR A 121 3.43 -13.38 9.57
C THR A 121 2.22 -13.62 8.68
N LEU A 122 2.10 -14.80 8.06
CA LEU A 122 0.93 -15.18 7.26
C LEU A 122 -0.34 -15.30 8.11
N ILE A 123 -0.24 -15.85 9.33
CA ILE A 123 -1.37 -15.90 10.27
C ILE A 123 -1.80 -14.48 10.66
N LEU A 124 -0.86 -13.56 10.92
CA LEU A 124 -1.16 -12.16 11.20
C LEU A 124 -1.84 -11.46 10.00
N ILE A 125 -1.42 -11.75 8.77
CA ILE A 125 -2.07 -11.22 7.55
C ILE A 125 -3.51 -11.74 7.42
N ALA A 126 -3.74 -13.03 7.66
CA ALA A 126 -5.08 -13.60 7.66
C ALA A 126 -5.95 -12.99 8.77
N SER A 127 -5.39 -12.78 9.96
CA SER A 127 -6.07 -12.09 11.07
C SER A 127 -6.53 -10.69 10.63
N LEU A 128 -5.65 -9.89 10.03
CA LEU A 128 -6.02 -8.57 9.50
C LEU A 128 -7.09 -8.63 8.39
N GLY A 129 -7.01 -9.63 7.52
CA GLY A 129 -8.04 -9.86 6.51
C GLY A 129 -9.41 -10.18 7.10
N TRP A 130 -9.44 -10.90 8.22
CA TRP A 130 -10.68 -11.32 8.89
C TRP A 130 -11.46 -10.15 9.48
N SER A 131 -10.77 -9.15 10.04
CA SER A 131 -11.40 -7.93 10.57
C SER A 131 -11.57 -6.81 9.55
N SER A 132 -11.29 -7.07 8.26
CA SER A 132 -11.39 -6.05 7.22
C SER A 132 -12.85 -5.65 6.92
N HIS A 133 -13.05 -4.41 6.44
CA HIS A 133 -14.36 -3.96 5.96
C HIS A 133 -14.93 -4.84 4.84
N ALA A 134 -14.08 -5.35 3.95
CA ALA A 134 -14.51 -6.27 2.92
C ALA A 134 -15.10 -7.56 3.52
N ALA A 135 -14.47 -8.11 4.57
CA ALA A 135 -14.96 -9.30 5.26
C ALA A 135 -16.30 -9.04 5.98
N SER A 136 -16.54 -7.84 6.51
CA SER A 136 -17.85 -7.52 7.09
C SER A 136 -18.97 -7.44 6.03
N LEU A 137 -18.64 -7.04 4.78
CA LEU A 137 -19.60 -6.90 3.70
C LEU A 137 -19.87 -8.22 2.95
N SER A 138 -18.82 -8.99 2.67
CA SER A 138 -18.88 -10.18 1.80
C SER A 138 -18.34 -11.46 2.45
N LYS A 139 -18.21 -11.46 3.80
CA LYS A 139 -17.76 -12.61 4.60
C LYS A 139 -16.47 -13.22 4.05
N ILE A 140 -16.53 -14.48 3.60
CA ILE A 140 -15.38 -15.25 3.13
C ILE A 140 -14.76 -14.63 1.87
N ALA A 141 -15.58 -14.16 0.92
CA ALA A 141 -15.06 -13.54 -0.30
C ALA A 141 -14.30 -12.25 0.03
N GLY A 142 -14.85 -11.43 0.91
CA GLY A 142 -14.18 -10.23 1.42
C GLY A 142 -12.86 -10.53 2.14
N PHE A 143 -12.87 -11.53 3.03
CA PHE A 143 -11.70 -12.01 3.75
C PHE A 143 -10.59 -12.49 2.78
N LEU A 144 -10.93 -13.38 1.83
CA LEU A 144 -9.95 -13.96 0.91
C LEU A 144 -9.39 -12.90 -0.04
N THR A 145 -10.24 -12.02 -0.60
CA THR A 145 -9.80 -10.96 -1.48
C THR A 145 -8.89 -9.97 -0.74
N HIS A 146 -9.25 -9.54 0.47
CA HIS A 146 -8.42 -8.62 1.25
C HIS A 146 -7.09 -9.26 1.64
N THR A 147 -7.11 -10.51 2.13
CA THR A 147 -5.92 -11.27 2.49
C THR A 147 -4.99 -11.44 1.29
N ALA A 148 -5.52 -11.83 0.13
CA ALA A 148 -4.75 -12.00 -1.09
C ALA A 148 -4.16 -10.66 -1.59
N HIS A 149 -4.95 -9.59 -1.56
CA HIS A 149 -4.49 -8.24 -1.90
C HIS A 149 -3.31 -7.82 -1.02
N PHE A 150 -3.50 -7.91 0.31
CA PHE A 150 -2.52 -7.48 1.29
C PHE A 150 -1.26 -8.34 1.24
N LEU A 151 -1.38 -9.66 1.10
CA LEU A 151 -0.26 -10.59 0.95
C LEU A 151 0.56 -10.28 -0.32
N ALA A 152 -0.12 -10.09 -1.46
CA ALA A 152 0.56 -9.83 -2.72
C ALA A 152 1.37 -8.53 -2.66
N ILE A 153 0.76 -7.44 -2.18
CA ILE A 153 1.44 -6.14 -2.13
C ILE A 153 2.57 -6.14 -1.11
N THR A 154 2.37 -6.69 0.09
CA THR A 154 3.42 -6.76 1.13
C THR A 154 4.55 -7.73 0.79
N THR A 155 4.28 -8.76 -0.03
CA THR A 155 5.33 -9.65 -0.57
C THR A 155 6.20 -8.92 -1.58
N TRP A 156 5.59 -8.32 -2.62
CA TRP A 156 6.33 -7.59 -3.65
C TRP A 156 7.13 -6.44 -3.04
N VAL A 157 6.45 -5.57 -2.28
CA VAL A 157 7.07 -4.41 -1.64
C VAL A 157 8.06 -4.83 -0.58
N GLY A 158 7.76 -5.85 0.22
CA GLY A 158 8.64 -6.33 1.28
C GLY A 158 9.99 -6.76 0.76
N ILE A 159 10.02 -7.59 -0.29
CA ILE A 159 11.28 -8.02 -0.91
C ILE A 159 12.04 -6.82 -1.47
N LEU A 160 11.36 -5.94 -2.21
CA LEU A 160 11.97 -4.73 -2.79
C LEU A 160 12.57 -3.82 -1.71
N MET A 161 11.81 -3.54 -0.65
CA MET A 161 12.19 -2.66 0.44
C MET A 161 13.39 -3.25 1.20
N VAL A 162 13.36 -4.55 1.50
CA VAL A 162 14.46 -5.18 2.23
C VAL A 162 15.76 -5.17 1.41
N VAL A 163 15.68 -5.52 0.12
CA VAL A 163 16.85 -5.49 -0.78
C VAL A 163 17.37 -4.06 -0.97
N SER A 164 16.49 -3.09 -1.24
CA SER A 164 16.91 -1.71 -1.55
C SER A 164 17.60 -1.00 -0.38
N TRP A 165 17.20 -1.28 0.86
CA TRP A 165 17.69 -0.58 2.05
C TRP A 165 18.72 -1.38 2.87
N PHE A 166 18.68 -2.71 2.86
CA PHE A 166 19.56 -3.54 3.69
C PHE A 166 20.60 -4.36 2.93
N SER A 167 20.68 -4.24 1.60
CA SER A 167 21.78 -4.82 0.84
C SER A 167 23.12 -4.13 1.12
N ARG A 168 24.16 -4.94 1.33
CA ARG A 168 25.56 -4.49 1.56
C ARG A 168 26.36 -4.37 0.27
N ASN A 169 25.99 -5.14 -0.75
CA ASN A 169 26.54 -5.10 -2.08
C ASN A 169 25.43 -5.17 -3.14
N HIS A 170 25.81 -5.21 -4.41
CA HIS A 170 24.90 -5.41 -5.54
C HIS A 170 25.29 -6.66 -6.34
N ASP A 171 26.00 -7.60 -5.70
CA ASP A 171 26.39 -8.86 -6.31
C ASP A 171 25.16 -9.71 -6.60
N HIS A 172 25.25 -10.59 -7.60
CA HIS A 172 24.15 -11.47 -8.01
C HIS A 172 22.84 -10.76 -8.38
N TRP A 173 22.83 -9.44 -8.62
CA TRP A 173 21.59 -8.70 -8.90
C TRP A 173 20.83 -9.24 -10.12
N LEU A 174 21.53 -9.68 -11.16
CA LEU A 174 20.89 -10.32 -12.32
C LEU A 174 20.19 -11.63 -11.95
N LYS A 175 20.78 -12.42 -11.03
CA LYS A 175 20.16 -13.66 -10.52
C LYS A 175 18.96 -13.33 -9.62
N PHE A 176 19.05 -12.28 -8.82
CA PHE A 176 17.94 -11.74 -8.05
C PHE A 176 16.75 -11.38 -8.95
N LEU A 177 16.98 -10.56 -9.98
CA LEU A 177 15.94 -10.18 -10.93
C LEU A 177 15.35 -11.39 -11.67
N LYS A 178 16.11 -12.47 -11.89
CA LYS A 178 15.61 -13.68 -12.59
C LYS A 178 14.41 -14.31 -11.88
N TRP A 179 14.41 -14.36 -10.55
CA TRP A 179 13.29 -14.93 -9.79
C TRP A 179 12.36 -13.85 -9.23
N PHE A 180 12.88 -12.69 -8.86
CA PHE A 180 12.06 -11.63 -8.26
C PHE A 180 11.14 -10.95 -9.28
N SER A 181 11.59 -10.70 -10.51
CA SER A 181 10.73 -10.04 -11.51
C SER A 181 9.45 -10.85 -11.82
N PRO A 182 9.48 -12.19 -12.03
CA PRO A 182 8.27 -12.99 -12.13
C PRO A 182 7.36 -12.92 -10.89
N VAL A 183 7.93 -12.97 -9.68
CA VAL A 183 7.17 -12.85 -8.42
C VAL A 183 6.49 -11.48 -8.32
N ALA A 184 7.20 -10.40 -8.65
CA ALA A 184 6.66 -9.04 -8.64
C ALA A 184 5.52 -8.88 -9.65
N ILE A 185 5.66 -9.44 -10.87
CA ILE A 185 4.59 -9.44 -11.88
C ILE A 185 3.36 -10.21 -11.37
N LEU A 186 3.55 -11.39 -10.79
CA LEU A 186 2.45 -12.18 -10.21
C LEU A 186 1.74 -11.40 -9.09
N CYS A 187 2.51 -10.78 -8.19
CA CYS A 187 1.95 -9.95 -7.12
C CYS A 187 1.18 -8.74 -7.69
N LEU A 188 1.69 -8.10 -8.74
CA LEU A 188 1.01 -6.99 -9.40
C LEU A 188 -0.33 -7.43 -10.02
N VAL A 189 -0.36 -8.59 -10.70
CA VAL A 189 -1.59 -9.15 -11.26
C VAL A 189 -2.61 -9.45 -10.17
N ILE A 190 -2.18 -10.14 -9.09
CA ILE A 190 -3.06 -10.45 -7.95
C ILE A 190 -3.58 -9.16 -7.32
N THR A 191 -2.71 -8.18 -7.06
CA THR A 191 -3.08 -6.89 -6.44
C THR A 191 -4.06 -6.12 -7.32
N THR A 192 -3.91 -6.18 -8.64
CA THR A 192 -4.84 -5.52 -9.59
C THR A 192 -6.22 -6.17 -9.55
N ILE A 193 -6.29 -7.50 -9.70
CA ILE A 193 -7.55 -8.25 -9.69
C ILE A 193 -8.27 -8.07 -8.35
N THR A 194 -7.55 -8.29 -7.25
CA THR A 194 -8.12 -8.15 -5.91
C THR A 194 -8.45 -6.70 -5.57
N GLY A 195 -7.69 -5.72 -6.06
CA GLY A 195 -7.97 -4.30 -5.86
C GLY A 195 -9.27 -3.86 -6.53
N ILE A 196 -9.50 -4.30 -7.77
CA ILE A 196 -10.78 -4.08 -8.46
C ILE A 196 -11.91 -4.80 -7.72
N SER A 197 -11.69 -6.06 -7.30
CA SER A 197 -12.70 -6.81 -6.54
C SER A 197 -13.05 -6.15 -5.20
N LEU A 198 -12.07 -5.61 -4.46
CA LEU A 198 -12.33 -4.84 -3.23
C LEU A 198 -13.16 -3.59 -3.51
N MET A 199 -12.94 -2.93 -4.66
CA MET A 199 -13.75 -1.80 -5.09
C MET A 199 -15.22 -2.21 -5.31
N THR A 200 -15.45 -3.36 -5.95
CA THR A 200 -16.80 -3.88 -6.22
C THR A 200 -17.58 -4.30 -4.98
N PHE A 201 -16.93 -4.52 -3.83
CA PHE A 201 -17.64 -4.72 -2.56
C PHE A 201 -18.21 -3.43 -1.98
N HIS A 202 -17.72 -2.26 -2.42
CA HIS A 202 -18.12 -0.97 -1.89
C HIS A 202 -18.93 -0.16 -2.90
N MET A 203 -18.72 -0.30 -4.20
CA MET A 203 -19.48 0.43 -5.22
C MET A 203 -19.56 -0.32 -6.55
N GLU A 204 -20.55 0.04 -7.36
CA GLU A 204 -20.59 -0.35 -8.77
C GLU A 204 -19.51 0.39 -9.58
N LEU A 205 -19.01 -0.26 -10.63
CA LEU A 205 -17.97 0.34 -11.49
C LEU A 205 -18.48 1.54 -12.30
N SER A 206 -19.78 1.53 -12.65
CA SER A 206 -20.51 2.62 -13.30
C SER A 206 -20.48 3.92 -12.48
N ASP A 207 -20.47 3.79 -11.15
CA ASP A 207 -20.50 4.93 -10.23
C ASP A 207 -19.12 5.54 -9.96
N TYR A 208 -18.06 4.97 -10.52
CA TYR A 208 -16.68 5.40 -10.25
C TYR A 208 -16.49 6.92 -10.40
N VAL A 209 -17.04 7.50 -11.46
CA VAL A 209 -16.97 8.95 -11.73
C VAL A 209 -17.74 9.73 -10.68
N SER A 210 -19.00 9.36 -10.42
CA SER A 210 -19.87 10.02 -9.44
C SER A 210 -19.31 9.96 -8.01
N VAL A 211 -18.70 8.83 -7.61
CA VAL A 211 -18.09 8.66 -6.29
C VAL A 211 -16.87 9.58 -6.09
N THR A 212 -16.26 10.12 -7.16
CA THR A 212 -15.23 11.14 -7.01
C THR A 212 -15.74 12.44 -6.39
N ALA A 213 -17.06 12.67 -6.27
CA ALA A 213 -17.57 13.79 -5.49
C ALA A 213 -17.21 13.72 -3.99
N ILE A 214 -17.07 12.51 -3.44
CA ILE A 214 -16.85 12.28 -2.00
C ILE A 214 -15.39 11.94 -1.68
N SER A 215 -15.03 12.04 -0.39
CA SER A 215 -13.63 11.91 0.08
C SER A 215 -13.02 10.54 -0.25
N TYR A 216 -13.82 9.47 -0.21
CA TYR A 216 -13.40 8.13 -0.60
C TYR A 216 -12.98 8.08 -2.08
N GLY A 217 -13.85 8.53 -2.99
CA GLY A 217 -13.56 8.51 -4.42
C GLY A 217 -12.39 9.40 -4.80
N GLN A 218 -12.25 10.56 -4.16
CA GLN A 218 -11.08 11.42 -4.33
C GLN A 218 -9.77 10.71 -3.97
N THR A 219 -9.74 10.07 -2.80
CA THR A 219 -8.53 9.37 -2.34
C THR A 219 -8.24 8.14 -3.20
N LEU A 220 -9.29 7.44 -3.65
CA LEU A 220 -9.20 6.31 -4.57
C LEU A 220 -8.65 6.73 -5.94
N LEU A 221 -9.13 7.84 -6.50
CA LEU A 221 -8.62 8.41 -7.75
C LEU A 221 -7.12 8.74 -7.63
N ILE A 222 -6.73 9.44 -6.56
CA ILE A 222 -5.33 9.78 -6.29
C ILE A 222 -4.48 8.49 -6.20
N LYS A 223 -5.00 7.42 -5.57
CA LYS A 223 -4.34 6.11 -5.53
C LYS A 223 -4.14 5.53 -6.93
N HIS A 224 -5.18 5.50 -7.76
CA HIS A 224 -5.08 4.99 -9.14
C HIS A 224 -4.05 5.76 -9.98
N ILE A 225 -4.03 7.08 -9.87
CA ILE A 225 -3.04 7.92 -10.56
C ILE A 225 -1.63 7.62 -10.00
N ALA A 226 -1.45 7.56 -8.69
CA ALA A 226 -0.14 7.32 -8.05
C ALA A 226 0.45 5.93 -8.33
N ILE A 227 -0.38 4.93 -8.69
CA ILE A 227 0.09 3.61 -9.13
C ILE A 227 0.85 3.71 -10.47
N LEU A 228 0.53 4.66 -11.36
CA LEU A 228 1.17 4.75 -12.67
C LEU A 228 2.68 5.08 -12.59
N PRO A 229 3.14 6.08 -11.80
CA PRO A 229 4.56 6.25 -11.53
C PRO A 229 5.21 5.01 -10.91
N LEU A 230 4.54 4.34 -9.97
CA LEU A 230 5.04 3.10 -9.37
C LEU A 230 5.33 2.04 -10.44
N LEU A 231 4.42 1.84 -11.39
CA LEU A 231 4.62 0.91 -12.50
C LEU A 231 5.81 1.30 -13.39
N VAL A 232 6.03 2.60 -13.60
CA VAL A 232 7.21 3.09 -14.34
C VAL A 232 8.50 2.74 -13.59
N PHE A 233 8.58 2.99 -12.28
CA PHE A 233 9.75 2.61 -11.48
C PHE A 233 9.98 1.09 -11.47
N ALA A 234 8.91 0.31 -11.29
CA ALA A 234 8.96 -1.15 -11.34
C ALA A 234 9.47 -1.66 -12.70
N PHE A 235 9.04 -1.03 -13.79
CA PHE A 235 9.53 -1.34 -15.14
C PHE A 235 11.01 -0.98 -15.30
N ILE A 236 11.43 0.22 -14.85
CA ILE A 236 12.83 0.64 -14.89
C ILE A 236 13.70 -0.38 -14.14
N ASN A 237 13.33 -0.76 -12.92
CA ASN A 237 14.09 -1.69 -12.09
C ASN A 237 14.09 -3.13 -12.64
N SER A 238 12.96 -3.60 -13.19
CA SER A 238 12.84 -4.98 -13.67
C SER A 238 13.44 -5.23 -15.06
N PHE A 239 13.32 -4.25 -15.96
CA PHE A 239 13.69 -4.40 -17.37
C PHE A 239 14.88 -3.54 -17.77
N LEU A 240 14.86 -2.23 -17.51
CA LEU A 240 15.92 -1.34 -17.98
C LEU A 240 17.23 -1.53 -17.22
N ILE A 241 17.17 -1.68 -15.90
CA ILE A 241 18.33 -1.98 -15.08
C ILE A 241 18.89 -3.36 -15.40
N ARG A 242 18.04 -4.37 -15.65
CA ARG A 242 18.48 -5.69 -16.13
C ARG A 242 19.31 -5.55 -17.40
N LYS A 243 18.79 -4.84 -18.42
CA LYS A 243 19.51 -4.59 -19.68
C LYS A 243 20.83 -3.84 -19.46
N ARG A 244 20.85 -2.90 -18.51
CA ARG A 244 22.05 -2.13 -18.18
C ARG A 244 23.12 -3.00 -17.52
N LEU A 245 22.75 -3.80 -16.53
CA LEU A 245 23.65 -4.73 -15.83
C LEU A 245 24.24 -5.81 -16.74
N GLN A 246 23.51 -6.24 -17.77
CA GLN A 246 24.03 -7.16 -18.79
C GLN A 246 25.16 -6.54 -19.62
N LYS A 247 25.15 -5.22 -19.81
CA LYS A 247 26.19 -4.48 -20.55
C LYS A 247 27.31 -3.97 -19.65
N ASP A 248 26.97 -3.60 -18.43
CA ASP A 248 27.85 -3.03 -17.42
C ASP A 248 27.54 -3.69 -16.07
N PRO A 249 28.21 -4.81 -15.74
CA PRO A 249 28.01 -5.52 -14.47
C PRO A 249 28.36 -4.70 -13.23
N SER A 250 29.14 -3.61 -13.38
CA SER A 250 29.54 -2.72 -12.28
C SER A 250 28.48 -1.67 -11.92
N TYR A 251 27.40 -1.59 -12.72
CA TYR A 251 26.35 -0.61 -12.49
C TYR A 251 25.62 -0.87 -11.17
N ASN A 252 25.59 0.13 -10.29
CA ASN A 252 24.87 0.02 -9.01
C ASN A 252 23.35 0.24 -9.20
N PRO A 253 22.50 -0.79 -8.98
CA PRO A 253 21.06 -0.71 -9.15
C PRO A 253 20.31 -0.19 -7.91
N LEU A 254 20.94 -0.23 -6.72
CA LEU A 254 20.30 0.07 -5.44
C LEU A 254 19.61 1.45 -5.40
N PRO A 255 20.18 2.53 -5.97
CA PRO A 255 19.52 3.83 -5.90
C PRO A 255 18.15 3.87 -6.57
N TRP A 256 17.96 3.16 -7.69
CA TRP A 256 16.65 3.11 -8.36
C TRP A 256 15.67 2.21 -7.63
N ALA A 257 16.14 1.12 -7.02
CA ALA A 257 15.32 0.29 -6.14
C ALA A 257 14.83 1.10 -4.92
N ARG A 258 15.68 1.97 -4.36
CA ARG A 258 15.29 2.90 -3.27
C ARG A 258 14.24 3.90 -3.74
N LEU A 259 14.37 4.50 -4.93
CA LEU A 259 13.35 5.40 -5.47
C LEU A 259 12.00 4.70 -5.63
N GLU A 260 11.97 3.46 -6.16
CA GLU A 260 10.74 2.67 -6.26
C GLU A 260 10.11 2.48 -4.87
N SER A 261 10.91 2.12 -3.85
CA SER A 261 10.37 1.98 -2.49
C SER A 261 9.83 3.29 -1.89
N VAL A 262 10.40 4.46 -2.23
CA VAL A 262 9.88 5.76 -1.79
C VAL A 262 8.51 6.05 -2.42
N ILE A 263 8.34 5.74 -3.71
CA ILE A 263 7.05 5.86 -4.39
C ILE A 263 6.03 4.90 -3.77
N VAL A 264 6.44 3.66 -3.46
CA VAL A 264 5.58 2.71 -2.74
C VAL A 264 5.12 3.24 -1.38
N LEU A 265 6.02 3.82 -0.58
CA LEU A 265 5.65 4.42 0.71
C LEU A 265 4.60 5.53 0.56
N SER A 266 4.68 6.29 -0.53
CA SER A 266 3.66 7.29 -0.87
C SER A 266 2.32 6.63 -1.20
N VAL A 267 2.32 5.55 -1.98
CA VAL A 267 1.10 4.77 -2.29
C VAL A 267 0.50 4.10 -1.04
N PHE A 268 1.32 3.62 -0.10
CA PHE A 268 0.86 3.12 1.20
C PHE A 268 0.20 4.21 2.03
N SER A 269 0.76 5.42 2.03
CA SER A 269 0.17 6.56 2.72
C SER A 269 -1.19 6.95 2.13
N ILE A 270 -1.30 6.98 0.80
CA ILE A 270 -2.58 7.21 0.11
C ILE A 270 -3.58 6.09 0.42
N THR A 271 -3.11 4.83 0.46
CA THR A 271 -3.96 3.68 0.82
C THR A 271 -4.43 3.77 2.27
N GLY A 272 -3.57 4.21 3.20
CA GLY A 272 -3.94 4.48 4.59
C GLY A 272 -5.01 5.56 4.70
N ALA A 273 -4.89 6.63 3.90
CA ALA A 273 -5.92 7.67 3.79
C ALA A 273 -7.24 7.14 3.24
N LEU A 274 -7.19 6.25 2.24
CA LEU A 274 -8.37 5.59 1.70
C LEU A 274 -9.06 4.72 2.77
N GLY A 275 -8.29 3.99 3.58
CA GLY A 275 -8.81 3.20 4.70
C GLY A 275 -9.44 4.04 5.81
N GLN A 276 -9.11 5.34 5.89
CA GLN A 276 -9.76 6.26 6.82
C GLN A 276 -11.03 6.91 6.25
N ALA A 277 -11.28 6.82 4.95
CA ALA A 277 -12.44 7.42 4.31
C ALA A 277 -13.63 6.45 4.33
N SER A 278 -14.82 6.97 4.62
CA SER A 278 -16.08 6.20 4.62
C SER A 278 -16.38 5.67 3.21
N PRO A 279 -16.52 4.36 3.01
CA PRO A 279 -16.81 3.82 1.69
C PRO A 279 -18.24 4.12 1.21
N PRO A 280 -18.46 4.21 -0.12
CA PRO A 280 -19.73 4.53 -0.78
C PRO A 280 -20.83 3.47 -0.64
N HIS A 281 -21.50 3.34 0.52
CA HIS A 281 -22.65 2.42 0.63
C HIS A 281 -23.89 2.89 -0.16
N GLU A 282 -24.23 4.17 -0.05
CA GLU A 282 -25.29 4.82 -0.82
C GLU A 282 -24.87 6.26 -1.13
N LEU A 283 -24.40 6.52 -2.35
CA LEU A 283 -23.80 7.81 -2.71
C LEU A 283 -24.74 9.00 -2.44
N GLY A 284 -26.03 8.84 -2.74
CA GLY A 284 -27.02 9.91 -2.54
C GLY A 284 -27.31 10.22 -1.08
N SER A 285 -27.32 9.24 -0.17
CA SER A 285 -27.50 9.49 1.26
C SER A 285 -26.25 10.09 1.89
N MET A 286 -25.06 9.63 1.48
CA MET A 286 -23.81 10.20 1.98
C MET A 286 -23.60 11.65 1.55
N ILE A 287 -23.90 12.00 0.30
CA ILE A 287 -23.75 13.41 -0.12
C ILE A 287 -24.74 14.32 0.60
N ARG A 288 -25.95 13.85 0.92
CA ARG A 288 -26.90 14.61 1.75
C ARG A 288 -26.42 14.76 3.19
N ALA A 289 -25.73 13.77 3.74
CA ALA A 289 -25.26 13.78 5.12
C ALA A 289 -23.93 14.52 5.31
N GLU A 290 -22.96 14.29 4.43
CA GLU A 290 -21.57 14.77 4.56
C GLU A 290 -21.21 15.87 3.55
N GLY A 291 -22.01 16.06 2.49
CA GLY A 291 -21.68 16.94 1.38
C GLY A 291 -20.60 16.38 0.45
N ALA A 292 -20.20 17.18 -0.54
CA ALA A 292 -19.03 16.86 -1.34
C ALA A 292 -17.73 17.09 -0.57
N SER A 293 -16.71 16.36 -0.98
CA SER A 293 -15.37 16.53 -0.43
C SER A 293 -14.84 17.93 -0.70
N LYS A 294 -14.03 18.46 0.23
CA LYS A 294 -13.40 19.79 0.09
C LYS A 294 -12.60 19.94 -1.20
N LEU A 295 -11.95 18.86 -1.64
CA LEU A 295 -11.18 18.85 -2.87
C LEU A 295 -12.09 18.96 -4.10
N PHE A 296 -13.20 18.22 -4.12
CA PHE A 296 -14.17 18.32 -5.21
C PHE A 296 -14.82 19.70 -5.25
N SER A 297 -15.33 20.20 -4.12
CA SER A 297 -16.01 21.50 -4.03
C SER A 297 -15.11 22.68 -4.38
N PHE A 298 -13.78 22.51 -4.35
CA PHE A 298 -12.83 23.52 -4.83
C PHE A 298 -12.88 23.69 -6.35
N PHE A 299 -13.07 22.61 -7.11
CA PHE A 299 -13.19 22.65 -8.57
C PHE A 299 -14.63 22.85 -9.05
N HIS A 300 -15.60 22.37 -8.29
CA HIS A 300 -17.03 22.43 -8.61
C HIS A 300 -17.80 23.12 -7.49
N PRO A 301 -17.73 24.46 -7.39
CA PRO A 301 -18.49 25.20 -6.40
C PRO A 301 -19.98 25.20 -6.75
N GLY A 302 -20.83 24.91 -5.76
CA GLY A 302 -22.29 24.97 -5.90
C GLY A 302 -22.99 23.62 -5.77
N GLU A 303 -24.20 23.53 -6.31
CA GLU A 303 -25.00 22.31 -6.30
C GLU A 303 -24.43 21.27 -7.28
N ILE A 304 -24.47 20.00 -6.87
CA ILE A 304 -23.92 18.89 -7.65
C ILE A 304 -25.09 18.14 -8.29
N ASN A 305 -25.08 18.11 -9.62
CA ASN A 305 -26.05 17.36 -10.39
C ASN A 305 -25.52 15.95 -10.64
N PHE A 306 -26.36 14.94 -10.35
CA PHE A 306 -26.05 13.53 -10.60
C PHE A 306 -26.83 13.00 -11.80
N PRO A 307 -26.27 12.04 -12.56
CA PRO A 307 -24.93 11.47 -12.40
C PRO A 307 -23.83 12.43 -12.88
N ILE A 308 -22.66 12.40 -12.22
CA ILE A 308 -21.49 13.14 -12.73
C ILE A 308 -20.94 12.37 -13.91
N THR A 309 -20.69 13.08 -14.99
CA THR A 309 -20.21 12.50 -16.24
C THR A 309 -18.79 12.94 -16.54
N PHE A 310 -18.06 12.10 -17.28
CA PHE A 310 -16.72 12.42 -17.75
C PHE A 310 -16.81 13.09 -19.12
N ALA A 311 -16.67 14.41 -19.16
CA ALA A 311 -16.73 15.25 -20.34
C ALA A 311 -15.47 16.15 -20.44
N PRO A 312 -14.34 15.62 -20.94
CA PRO A 312 -13.09 16.36 -20.98
C PRO A 312 -13.15 17.52 -21.99
N GLY A 313 -13.00 18.75 -21.49
CA GLY A 313 -12.77 19.93 -22.30
C GLY A 313 -11.30 20.12 -22.72
N PHE A 314 -11.03 21.20 -23.45
CA PHE A 314 -9.69 21.50 -23.97
C PHE A 314 -8.61 21.61 -22.88
N VAL A 315 -8.95 22.22 -21.74
CA VAL A 315 -8.01 22.41 -20.62
C VAL A 315 -7.63 21.08 -19.96
N SER A 316 -8.61 20.21 -19.69
CA SER A 316 -8.34 18.90 -19.09
C SER A 316 -7.55 17.99 -20.04
N ILE A 317 -7.87 18.00 -21.35
CA ILE A 317 -7.08 17.30 -22.37
C ILE A 317 -5.62 17.77 -22.35
N THR A 318 -5.40 19.08 -22.31
CA THR A 318 -4.05 19.66 -22.25
C THR A 318 -3.30 19.22 -21.01
N LEU A 319 -3.95 19.21 -19.84
CA LEU A 319 -3.36 18.73 -18.59
C LEU A 319 -3.04 17.25 -18.60
N PHE A 320 -3.89 16.42 -19.22
CA PHE A 320 -3.59 14.99 -19.40
C PHE A 320 -2.37 14.78 -20.30
N ILE A 321 -2.23 15.54 -21.39
CA ILE A 321 -1.03 15.50 -22.23
C ILE A 321 0.21 15.88 -21.43
N ILE A 322 0.14 16.98 -20.67
CA ILE A 322 1.24 17.42 -19.79
C ILE A 322 1.59 16.36 -18.75
N ALA A 323 0.60 15.71 -18.14
CA ALA A 323 0.83 14.60 -17.23
C ALA A 323 1.61 13.47 -17.93
N ILE A 324 1.12 12.99 -19.07
CA ILE A 324 1.79 11.94 -19.86
C ILE A 324 3.24 12.33 -20.20
N LEU A 325 3.49 13.60 -20.54
CA LEU A 325 4.85 14.11 -20.77
C LEU A 325 5.72 14.02 -19.52
N PHE A 326 5.21 14.41 -18.34
CA PHE A 326 5.96 14.25 -17.08
C PHE A 326 6.29 12.78 -16.79
N LEU A 327 5.35 11.86 -17.03
CA LEU A 327 5.59 10.43 -16.88
C LEU A 327 6.64 9.91 -17.88
N ALA A 328 6.58 10.36 -19.13
CA ALA A 328 7.59 10.02 -20.15
C ALA A 328 8.98 10.56 -19.78
N LEU A 329 9.05 11.76 -19.21
CA LEU A 329 10.30 12.36 -18.74
C LEU A 329 10.95 11.55 -17.61
N VAL A 330 10.19 10.81 -16.80
CA VAL A 330 10.77 9.86 -15.83
C VAL A 330 11.67 8.83 -16.54
N PHE A 331 11.26 8.28 -17.68
CA PHE A 331 12.12 7.39 -18.48
C PHE A 331 13.35 8.11 -19.02
N VAL A 332 13.18 9.35 -19.48
CA VAL A 332 14.29 10.17 -19.98
C VAL A 332 15.34 10.40 -18.89
N THR A 333 14.92 10.61 -17.63
CA THR A 333 15.88 10.78 -16.52
C THR A 333 16.78 9.55 -16.35
N PHE A 334 16.23 8.33 -16.52
CA PHE A 334 17.02 7.11 -16.49
C PHE A 334 17.99 7.02 -17.68
N ILE A 335 17.50 7.25 -18.89
CA ILE A 335 18.28 7.11 -20.14
C ILE A 335 19.42 8.13 -20.20
N LYS A 336 19.12 9.39 -19.87
CA LYS A 336 20.08 10.51 -19.92
C LYS A 336 20.93 10.64 -18.65
N LYS A 337 20.77 9.73 -17.68
CA LYS A 337 21.49 9.75 -16.39
C LYS A 337 21.30 11.08 -15.63
N ALA A 338 20.12 11.69 -15.74
CA ALA A 338 19.78 12.91 -15.03
C ALA A 338 19.71 12.68 -13.50
N PRO A 339 19.67 13.75 -12.68
CA PRO A 339 19.54 13.61 -11.23
C PRO A 339 18.31 12.79 -10.85
N ARG A 340 18.50 11.77 -10.01
CA ARG A 340 17.44 10.85 -9.59
C ARG A 340 16.28 11.55 -8.87
N ALA A 341 16.56 12.61 -8.11
CA ALA A 341 15.54 13.43 -7.46
C ALA A 341 14.52 14.01 -8.47
N LEU A 342 14.96 14.29 -9.70
CA LEU A 342 14.09 14.80 -10.76
C LEU A 342 12.98 13.80 -11.11
N SER A 343 13.25 12.49 -11.09
CA SER A 343 12.20 11.48 -11.34
C SER A 343 11.09 11.48 -10.28
N ILE A 344 11.39 11.82 -9.02
CA ILE A 344 10.38 11.96 -7.97
C ILE A 344 9.53 13.21 -8.23
N VAL A 345 10.18 14.33 -8.54
CA VAL A 345 9.48 15.60 -8.85
C VAL A 345 8.57 15.43 -10.06
N LEU A 346 9.05 14.80 -11.13
CA LEU A 346 8.25 14.51 -12.32
C LEU A 346 7.07 13.58 -12.02
N SER A 347 7.25 12.59 -11.15
CA SER A 347 6.16 11.71 -10.71
C SER A 347 5.09 12.46 -9.91
N LEU A 348 5.50 13.41 -9.06
CA LEU A 348 4.57 14.27 -8.33
C LEU A 348 3.81 15.20 -9.29
N LEU A 349 4.51 15.82 -10.25
CA LEU A 349 3.89 16.67 -11.26
C LEU A 349 2.91 15.90 -12.15
N PHE A 350 3.22 14.64 -12.48
CA PHE A 350 2.28 13.72 -13.13
C PHE A 350 1.01 13.55 -12.31
N ILE A 351 1.13 13.24 -11.01
CA ILE A 351 -0.03 13.03 -10.13
C ILE A 351 -0.88 14.29 -10.05
N ILE A 352 -0.26 15.45 -9.81
CA ILE A 352 -0.97 16.73 -9.69
C ILE A 352 -1.68 17.09 -11.00
N SER A 353 -0.97 17.03 -12.13
CA SER A 353 -1.53 17.41 -13.43
C SER A 353 -2.65 16.46 -13.86
N GLY A 354 -2.47 15.15 -13.66
CA GLY A 354 -3.48 14.14 -13.97
C GLY A 354 -4.72 14.29 -13.10
N TYR A 355 -4.53 14.58 -11.81
CA TYR A 355 -5.63 14.80 -10.88
C TYR A 355 -6.44 16.06 -11.22
N ILE A 356 -5.77 17.20 -11.45
CA ILE A 356 -6.44 18.44 -11.85
C ILE A 356 -7.13 18.26 -13.21
N GLY A 357 -6.46 17.61 -14.17
CA GLY A 357 -7.05 17.28 -15.46
C GLY A 357 -8.34 16.47 -15.30
N PHE A 358 -8.35 15.48 -14.40
CA PHE A 358 -9.55 14.70 -14.10
C PHE A 358 -10.65 15.56 -13.48
N MET A 359 -10.36 16.37 -12.46
CA MET A 359 -11.38 17.24 -11.86
C MET A 359 -11.98 18.20 -12.90
N LEU A 360 -11.17 18.82 -13.76
CA LEU A 360 -11.65 19.70 -14.83
C LEU A 360 -12.34 18.99 -16.00
N SER A 361 -12.44 17.66 -15.96
CA SER A 361 -13.17 16.87 -16.96
C SER A 361 -14.53 16.37 -16.46
N LEU A 362 -14.93 16.73 -15.25
CA LEU A 362 -16.21 16.34 -14.67
C LEU A 362 -17.28 17.40 -14.94
N SER A 363 -18.45 16.95 -15.38
CA SER A 363 -19.63 17.78 -15.65
C SER A 363 -20.92 17.17 -15.11
#